data_AF-A0A435YSG2-F1
#
_entry.id   AF-A0A435YSG2-F1
#
_cell.length_a   1.000
_cell.length_b   1.000
_cell.length_c   1.000
_cell.angle_alpha   90.00
_cell.angle_beta   90.00
_cell.angle_gamma   90.00
#
_symmetry.space_group_name_H-M   'P 1'
#
loop_
_entity.id
_entity.type
_entity.pdbx_description
1 polymer ?
#
loop_
_entity_poly.entity_id
_entity_poly.type
_entity_poly.pdbx_seq_one_letter_code
_entity_poly.pdbx_strand_id
1 'polypeptide(L)' 'ASLHEQGLLTKAAISGLSEDAIHKALALGAKAAAVTVSRAGANPPWRHEIA' A
#
# COMPACT_ATOMS: atom_id res chain seq x y z
N ALA A 1 0.40 -3.34 5.21
CA ALA A 1 -0.06 -2.13 4.46
C ALA A 1 0.90 -0.99 4.77
N SER A 2 1.27 -0.18 3.78
CA SER A 2 2.43 0.72 3.86
C SER A 2 2.37 1.69 5.07
N LEU A 3 1.26 2.40 5.28
CA LEU A 3 1.14 3.34 6.40
C LEU A 3 1.16 2.67 7.78
N HIS A 4 0.68 1.44 7.89
CA HIS A 4 0.79 0.65 9.12
C HIS A 4 2.25 0.24 9.38
N GLU A 5 2.95 -0.23 8.35
CA GLU A 5 4.37 -0.59 8.41
C GLU A 5 5.26 0.62 8.73
N GLN A 6 4.84 1.82 8.33
CA GLN A 6 5.48 3.09 8.67
C GLN A 6 5.09 3.65 10.06
N GLY A 7 4.14 3.03 10.77
CA GLY A 7 3.66 3.52 12.08
C GLY A 7 2.81 4.81 12.01
N LEU A 8 2.25 5.15 10.85
CA LEU A 8 1.56 6.43 10.60
C LEU A 8 0.03 6.36 10.78
N LEU A 9 -0.51 5.28 11.33
CA LEU A 9 -1.96 5.10 11.54
C LEU A 9 -2.44 5.71 12.88
N THR A 10 -2.15 6.99 13.08
CA THR A 10 -2.72 7.79 14.17
C THR A 10 -3.38 9.03 13.58
N LYS A 11 -4.38 9.61 14.27
CA LYS A 11 -5.05 10.84 13.78
C LYS A 11 -4.06 11.96 13.49
N ALA A 12 -3.09 12.16 14.38
CA ALA A 12 -2.06 13.19 14.24
C ALA A 12 -1.11 12.90 13.07
N ALA A 13 -0.67 11.64 12.91
CA ALA A 13 0.21 11.26 11.81
C ALA A 13 -0.48 11.37 10.44
N ILE A 14 -1.77 11.00 10.35
CA ILE A 14 -2.55 11.10 9.11
C ILE A 14 -2.70 12.57 8.67
N SER A 15 -2.87 13.52 9.61
CA SER A 15 -2.95 14.94 9.25
C SER A 15 -1.65 15.54 8.73
N GLY A 16 -0.51 14.89 8.95
CA GLY A 16 0.83 15.39 8.63
C GLY A 16 1.65 14.44 7.77
N LEU A 17 1.01 13.60 6.93
CA LEU A 17 1.72 12.67 6.06
C LEU A 17 2.67 13.42 5.13
N SER A 18 3.92 12.97 5.08
CA SER A 18 4.89 13.46 4.10
C SER A 18 4.56 12.95 2.70
N GLU A 19 5.05 13.67 1.69
CA GLU A 19 4.96 13.23 0.29
C GLU A 19 5.54 11.82 0.10
N ASP A 20 6.69 11.52 0.71
CA ASP A 20 7.33 10.21 0.65
C ASP A 20 6.44 9.10 1.26
N ALA A 21 5.79 9.36 2.39
CA ALA A 21 4.88 8.40 3.03
C ALA A 21 3.68 8.09 2.12
N ILE A 22 3.13 9.12 1.47
CA ILE A 22 2.02 9.00 0.50
C ILE A 22 2.50 8.22 -0.73
N HIS A 23 3.64 8.58 -1.30
CA HIS A 23 4.21 7.90 -2.46
C HIS A 23 4.45 6.41 -2.18
N LYS A 24 5.04 6.05 -1.04
CA LYS A 24 5.23 4.66 -0.62
C LYS A 24 3.92 3.91 -0.43
N ALA A 25 2.86 4.57 0.04
CA ALA A 25 1.55 3.96 0.19
C ALA A 25 0.90 3.67 -1.16
N LEU A 26 0.94 4.65 -2.08
CA LEU A 26 0.41 4.51 -3.43
C LEU A 26 1.19 3.47 -4.24
N ALA A 27 2.52 3.46 -4.16
CA ALA A 27 3.36 2.50 -4.86
C ALA A 27 3.06 1.05 -4.44
N LEU A 28 2.87 0.79 -3.14
CA LEU A 28 2.48 -0.53 -2.66
C LEU A 28 1.08 -0.92 -3.17
N GLY A 29 0.12 0.01 -3.14
CA GLY A 29 -1.23 -0.20 -3.67
C GLY A 29 -1.23 -0.51 -5.16
N ALA A 30 -0.45 0.23 -5.95
CA ALA A 30 -0.27 0.00 -7.38
C ALA A 30 0.36 -1.36 -7.67
N LYS A 31 1.40 -1.78 -6.92
CA LYS A 31 2.02 -3.10 -7.06
C LYS A 31 1.02 -4.23 -6.77
N ALA A 32 0.19 -4.08 -5.73
CA ALA A 32 -0.85 -5.05 -5.43
C ALA A 32 -1.93 -5.10 -6.53
N ALA A 33 -2.41 -3.95 -6.97
CA ALA A 33 -3.42 -3.84 -8.02
C ALA A 33 -2.95 -4.43 -9.36
N ALA A 34 -1.67 -4.23 -9.71
CA ALA A 34 -1.07 -4.79 -10.93
C ALA A 34 -1.18 -6.33 -10.97
N VAL A 35 -0.97 -7.01 -9.82
CA VAL A 35 -1.16 -8.46 -9.75
C VAL A 35 -2.64 -8.82 -9.83
N THR A 36 -3.52 -8.09 -9.13
CA THR A 36 -4.97 -8.34 -9.17
C THR A 36 -5.51 -8.29 -10.59
N VAL A 37 -5.16 -7.27 -11.38
CA VAL A 37 -5.65 -7.12 -12.77
C VAL A 37 -5.02 -8.11 -13.75
N SER A 38 -3.96 -8.82 -13.35
CA SER A 38 -3.34 -9.88 -14.16
C SER A 38 -4.02 -11.25 -14.01
N ARG A 39 -4.94 -11.39 -13.04
CA ARG A 39 -5.61 -12.65 -12.69
C ARG A 39 -7.13 -12.50 -12.86
N ALA A 40 -7.81 -13.64 -12.99
CA ALA A 40 -9.26 -13.62 -13.07
C ALA A 40 -9.90 -13.19 -11.73
N GLY A 41 -10.76 -12.17 -11.78
CA GLY A 41 -11.52 -11.69 -10.62
C GLY A 41 -10.71 -10.88 -9.61
N ALA A 42 -11.33 -10.56 -8.48
CA ALA A 42 -10.68 -9.85 -7.37
C ALA A 42 -9.77 -10.81 -6.58
N ASN A 43 -8.64 -11.17 -7.18
CA ASN A 43 -7.64 -12.08 -6.61
C ASN A 43 -6.35 -11.30 -6.26
N PRO A 44 -6.32 -10.60 -5.10
CA PRO A 44 -5.18 -9.80 -4.70
C PRO A 44 -3.98 -10.67 -4.29
N PRO A 45 -2.75 -10.15 -4.43
CA PRO A 45 -1.55 -10.87 -4.01
C PRO A 45 -1.37 -10.93 -2.49
N TRP A 46 -0.69 -11.97 -2.03
CA TRP A 46 -0.08 -12.07 -0.72
C TRP A 46 1.17 -11.19 -0.61
N ARG A 47 1.56 -10.84 0.63
CA ARG A 47 2.72 -9.97 0.88
C ARG A 47 4.01 -10.49 0.25
N HIS A 48 4.24 -11.81 0.27
CA HIS A 48 5.45 -12.43 -0.30
C HIS A 48 5.47 -12.46 -1.84
N GLU A 49 4.32 -12.29 -2.51
CA GLU A 49 4.27 -12.20 -3.97
C GLU A 49 4.67 -10.80 -4.47
N ILE A 50 4.62 -9.79 -3.58
CA ILE A 50 4.92 -8.39 -3.89
C ILE A 50 5.98 -7.80 -2.94
N ALA A 51 6.77 -8.64 -2.27
CA ALA A 51 7.96 -8.22 -1.55
C ALA A 51 8.97 -7.58 -2.53
#